data_AF-A0A832MJV1-F1
#
_entry.id   AF-A0A832MJV1-F1
#
_cell.length_a   1.000
_cell.length_b   1.000
_cell.length_c   1.000
_cell.angle_alpha   90.00
_cell.angle_beta   90.00
_cell.angle_gamma   90.00
#
_symmetry.space_group_name_H-M   'P 1'
#
loop_
_entity.id
_entity.type
_entity.pdbx_description
1 polymer ?
#
loop_
_entity_poly.entity_id
_entity_poly.type
_entity_poly.pdbx_seq_one_letter_code
_entity_poly.pdbx_strand_id
1 'polypeptide(L)'
;MNAENAEQSGLKPSLGLFDATAISVGAIIGAGIFIVTGIAAGLAGSALIVSMLIAAVIALLTALSFAELTAWQPREGSIYEYTYQLISPFAGFLTGWMWILSNTFAGAAVSLGFAYYLTAISPTLPPNVIAAFLCITFTVLNFLGIRQSALINNILVTAKLLILTLFVIVGVGHIN
;
A
#
# COMPACT_ATOMS: atom_id res chain seq x y z
N MET A 1 1.01 -34.48 31.85
CA MET A 1 0.82 -33.17 32.52
C MET A 1 0.78 -32.13 31.42
N ASN A 2 -0.35 -31.44 31.33
CA ASN A 2 -0.93 -30.89 30.10
C ASN A 2 -0.22 -29.61 29.63
N ALA A 3 -0.07 -29.48 28.31
CA ALA A 3 0.17 -28.22 27.63
C ALA A 3 -0.78 -28.06 26.42
N GLU A 4 -2.02 -28.53 26.57
CA GLU A 4 -3.17 -27.94 25.90
C GLU A 4 -3.42 -26.56 26.54
N ASN A 5 -3.77 -25.56 25.72
CA ASN A 5 -4.02 -24.14 26.04
C ASN A 5 -2.87 -23.15 25.72
N ALA A 6 -2.27 -23.24 24.54
CA ALA A 6 -1.94 -22.01 23.80
C ALA A 6 -3.16 -21.69 22.93
N GLU A 7 -4.05 -20.86 23.47
CA GLU A 7 -5.28 -20.42 22.82
C GLU A 7 -5.02 -19.97 21.38
N GLN A 8 -5.48 -20.80 20.44
CA GLN A 8 -5.79 -20.38 19.08
C GLN A 8 -6.95 -19.37 19.17
N SER A 9 -6.65 -18.12 19.49
CA SER A 9 -7.51 -16.98 19.17
C SER A 9 -7.42 -16.69 17.67
N GLY A 10 -7.61 -17.73 16.85
CA GLY A 10 -7.60 -17.62 15.40
C GLY A 10 -8.77 -16.74 14.98
N LEU A 11 -8.47 -15.54 14.49
CA LEU A 11 -9.42 -14.71 13.75
C LEU A 11 -10.09 -15.62 12.72
N LYS A 12 -11.42 -15.75 12.78
CA LYS A 12 -12.17 -16.48 11.75
C LYS A 12 -11.77 -15.86 10.40
N PRO A 13 -11.23 -16.64 9.44
CA PRO A 13 -10.88 -16.10 8.13
C PRO A 13 -12.17 -15.59 7.48
N SER A 14 -12.36 -14.27 7.54
CA SER A 14 -13.53 -13.57 7.03
C SER A 14 -13.29 -12.94 5.67
N LEU A 15 -12.04 -12.95 5.19
CA LEU A 15 -11.65 -12.48 3.86
C LEU A 15 -11.62 -13.66 2.89
N GLY A 16 -12.39 -13.55 1.81
CA GLY A 16 -12.22 -14.42 0.65
C GLY A 16 -10.99 -14.03 -0.19
N LEU A 17 -10.67 -14.85 -1.20
CA LEU A 17 -9.62 -14.55 -2.18
C LEU A 17 -9.81 -13.19 -2.85
N PHE A 18 -11.06 -12.86 -3.19
CA PHE A 18 -11.40 -11.60 -3.81
C PHE A 18 -11.14 -10.40 -2.88
N ASP A 19 -11.55 -10.49 -1.62
CA ASP A 19 -11.31 -9.42 -0.64
C ASP A 19 -9.81 -9.23 -0.39
N ALA A 20 -9.06 -10.33 -0.25
CA ALA A 20 -7.62 -10.29 -0.08
C ALA A 20 -6.93 -9.63 -1.28
N THR A 21 -7.31 -10.00 -2.51
CA THR A 21 -6.75 -9.42 -3.74
C THR A 21 -7.12 -7.95 -3.87
N ALA A 22 -8.38 -7.58 -3.60
CA ALA A 22 -8.84 -6.21 -3.66
C ALA A 22 -8.12 -5.33 -2.63
N ILE A 23 -7.90 -5.82 -1.41
CA ILE A 23 -7.10 -5.12 -0.39
C ILE A 23 -5.67 -4.91 -0.85
N SER A 24 -5.01 -5.93 -1.40
CA SER A 24 -3.65 -5.81 -1.93
C SER A 24 -3.57 -4.80 -3.08
N VAL A 25 -4.50 -4.86 -4.05
CA VAL A 25 -4.56 -3.90 -5.17
C VAL A 25 -4.81 -2.49 -4.64
N GLY A 26 -5.70 -2.32 -3.67
CA GLY A 26 -5.98 -1.03 -3.05
C GLY A 26 -4.83 -0.41 -2.28
N ALA A 27 -4.00 -1.25 -1.66
CA ALA A 27 -2.80 -0.83 -0.96
C ALA A 27 -1.70 -0.40 -1.95
N ILE A 28 -1.60 -1.05 -3.12
CA ILE A 28 -0.62 -0.71 -4.17
C ILE A 28 -1.06 0.56 -4.93
N ILE A 29 -2.35 0.68 -5.24
CA ILE A 29 -2.89 1.83 -5.98
C ILE A 29 -3.11 3.01 -5.02
N GLY A 30 -2.13 3.92 -5.01
CA GLY A 30 -2.16 5.14 -4.21
C GLY A 30 -1.39 6.28 -4.85
N ALA A 31 -0.68 7.05 -4.02
CA ALA A 31 0.09 8.23 -4.45
C ALA A 31 1.10 7.93 -5.58
N GLY A 32 1.57 6.69 -5.71
CA GLY A 32 2.46 6.27 -6.80
C GLY A 32 1.93 6.60 -8.19
N ILE A 33 0.79 6.02 -8.59
CA ILE A 33 0.22 6.21 -9.93
C ILE A 33 -0.35 7.62 -10.15
N PHE A 34 -0.90 8.20 -9.09
CA PHE A 34 -1.58 9.49 -9.17
C PHE A 34 -0.59 10.68 -9.21
N ILE A 35 0.55 10.58 -8.52
CA ILE A 35 1.46 11.71 -8.31
C ILE A 35 2.86 11.39 -8.82
N VAL A 36 3.45 10.29 -8.32
CA VAL A 36 4.84 9.95 -8.64
C VAL A 36 5.01 9.66 -10.14
N THR A 37 4.00 9.08 -10.79
CA THR A 37 4.02 8.89 -12.24
C THR A 37 4.13 10.20 -13.01
N GLY A 38 3.50 11.29 -12.54
CA GLY A 38 3.64 12.61 -13.17
C GLY A 38 5.05 13.17 -13.02
N ILE A 39 5.67 13.01 -11.85
CA ILE A 39 7.06 13.41 -11.60
C ILE A 39 8.02 12.57 -12.47
N ALA A 40 7.80 11.25 -12.51
CA ALA A 40 8.59 10.34 -13.33
C ALA A 40 8.44 10.63 -14.82
N ALA A 41 7.23 11.01 -15.28
CA ALA A 41 7.00 11.46 -16.65
C ALA A 41 7.80 12.72 -16.98
N GLY A 42 7.88 13.67 -16.06
CA GLY A 42 8.69 14.89 -16.21
C GLY A 42 10.19 14.61 -16.31
N LEU A 43 10.68 13.58 -15.62
CA LEU A 43 12.10 13.19 -15.62
C LEU A 43 12.49 12.28 -16.79
N ALA A 44 11.66 11.27 -17.09
CA ALA A 44 11.95 10.25 -18.09
C ALA A 44 11.34 10.55 -19.47
N GLY A 45 10.37 11.45 -19.56
CA GLY A 45 9.65 11.76 -20.79
C GLY A 45 9.00 10.51 -21.39
N SER A 46 9.25 10.26 -22.69
CA SER A 46 8.75 9.07 -23.39
C SER A 46 9.33 7.74 -22.87
N ALA A 47 10.46 7.77 -22.16
CA ALA A 47 11.06 6.57 -21.57
C ALA A 47 10.31 6.09 -20.30
N LEU A 48 9.30 6.83 -19.82
CA LEU A 48 8.50 6.44 -18.66
C LEU A 48 7.96 5.01 -18.77
N ILE A 49 7.46 4.62 -19.95
CA ILE A 49 6.90 3.28 -20.18
C ILE A 49 7.98 2.21 -19.96
N VAL A 50 9.20 2.45 -20.44
CA VAL A 50 10.34 1.54 -20.25
C VAL A 50 10.69 1.43 -18.78
N SER A 51 10.76 2.55 -18.05
CA SER A 51 11.01 2.55 -16.61
C SER A 51 9.93 1.80 -15.83
N MET A 52 8.65 1.97 -16.21
CA MET A 52 7.52 1.27 -15.59
C MET A 52 7.54 -0.23 -15.87
N LEU A 53 7.92 -0.65 -17.09
CA LEU A 53 8.08 -2.07 -17.43
C LEU A 53 9.20 -2.73 -16.62
N ILE A 54 10.36 -2.07 -16.49
CA ILE A 54 11.46 -2.56 -15.67
C ILE A 54 11.02 -2.69 -14.20
N ALA A 55 10.36 -1.68 -13.66
CA ALA A 55 9.83 -1.71 -12.29
C ALA A 55 8.81 -2.84 -12.11
N ALA A 56 7.93 -3.07 -13.08
CA ALA A 56 6.93 -4.14 -13.02
C ALA A 56 7.57 -5.54 -13.01
N VAL A 57 8.63 -5.77 -13.79
CA VAL A 57 9.36 -7.04 -13.79
C VAL A 57 10.02 -7.29 -12.43
N ILE A 58 10.69 -6.28 -11.87
CA ILE A 58 11.33 -6.39 -10.54
C ILE A 58 10.28 -6.68 -9.46
N ALA A 59 9.14 -5.97 -9.50
CA ALA A 59 8.04 -6.19 -8.57
C ALA A 59 7.43 -7.60 -8.70
N LEU A 60 7.29 -8.12 -9.92
CA LEU A 60 6.79 -9.47 -10.16
C LEU A 60 7.72 -10.54 -9.59
N LEU A 61 9.03 -10.42 -9.83
CA LEU A 61 10.02 -11.34 -9.26
C LEU A 61 9.99 -11.30 -7.73
N THR A 62 9.88 -10.11 -7.15
CA THR A 62 9.76 -9.94 -5.70
C THR A 62 8.48 -10.60 -5.17
N ALA A 63 7.35 -10.39 -5.83
CA ALA A 63 6.07 -10.98 -5.45
C ALA A 63 6.08 -12.51 -5.51
N LEU A 64 6.71 -13.10 -6.53
CA LEU A 64 6.86 -14.55 -6.64
C LEU A 64 7.70 -15.13 -5.50
N SER A 65 8.84 -14.51 -5.17
CA SER A 65 9.66 -14.93 -4.03
C SER A 65 8.90 -14.86 -2.71
N PHE A 66 8.09 -13.80 -2.50
CA PHE A 66 7.24 -13.70 -1.32
C PHE A 66 6.11 -14.74 -1.32
N ALA A 67 5.51 -15.04 -2.47
CA ALA A 67 4.47 -16.06 -2.57
C ALA A 67 4.98 -17.45 -2.19
N GLU A 68 6.19 -17.82 -2.63
CA GLU A 68 6.84 -19.08 -2.25
C GLU A 68 7.14 -19.13 -0.74
N LEU A 69 7.64 -18.03 -0.18
CA LEU A 69 7.98 -17.92 1.24
C LEU A 69 6.73 -18.00 2.15
N THR A 70 5.62 -17.38 1.74
CA THR A 70 4.34 -17.47 2.45
C THR A 70 3.69 -18.85 2.32
N ALA A 71 3.87 -19.53 1.19
CA ALA A 71 3.42 -20.92 1.03
C ALA A 71 4.21 -21.90 1.92
N TRP A 72 5.52 -21.65 2.09
CA TRP A 72 6.38 -22.45 2.98
C TRP A 72 6.06 -22.25 4.46
N GLN A 73 5.82 -21.01 4.90
CA GLN A 73 5.55 -20.68 6.30
C GLN A 73 4.30 -19.79 6.43
N PRO A 74 3.10 -20.37 6.56
CA PRO A 74 1.84 -19.65 6.70
C PRO A 74 1.63 -19.18 8.15
N ARG A 75 2.58 -18.43 8.70
CA ARG A 75 2.48 -17.81 10.03
C ARG A 75 2.25 -16.31 9.91
N GLU A 76 1.47 -15.77 10.85
CA GLU A 76 1.31 -14.33 11.00
C GLU A 76 2.64 -13.72 11.48
N GLY A 77 3.15 -12.71 10.77
CA GLY A 77 4.45 -12.09 11.11
C GLY A 77 5.20 -11.44 9.94
N SER A 78 4.82 -11.74 8.69
CA SER A 78 5.41 -11.14 7.49
C SER A 78 6.95 -11.24 7.46
N ILE A 79 7.61 -10.26 6.83
CA ILE A 79 9.06 -10.19 6.58
C ILE A 79 9.92 -10.35 7.84
N TYR A 80 9.42 -9.91 9.00
CA TYR A 80 10.11 -10.07 10.29
C TYR A 80 10.33 -11.55 10.63
N GLU A 81 9.26 -12.35 10.58
CA GLU A 81 9.29 -13.77 10.97
C GLU A 81 10.15 -14.58 10.00
N TYR A 82 10.04 -14.28 8.70
CA TYR A 82 10.88 -14.93 7.68
C TYR A 82 12.37 -14.66 7.90
N THR A 83 12.74 -13.41 8.19
CA THR A 83 14.14 -13.03 8.39
C THR A 83 14.68 -13.58 9.72
N TYR A 84 13.84 -13.61 10.76
CA TYR A 84 14.19 -14.17 12.06
C TYR A 84 14.55 -15.65 11.95
N GLN A 85 13.77 -16.42 11.19
CA GLN A 85 13.98 -17.86 11.04
C GLN A 85 15.10 -18.23 10.05
N LEU A 86 15.19 -17.55 8.90
CA LEU A 86 16.16 -17.92 7.86
C LEU A 86 17.57 -17.36 8.09
N ILE A 87 17.68 -16.18 8.71
CA ILE A 87 18.97 -15.46 8.80
C ILE A 87 19.47 -15.42 10.24
N SER A 88 18.82 -14.63 11.10
CA SER A 88 19.18 -14.51 12.51
C SER A 88 18.13 -13.71 13.28
N PRO A 89 18.08 -13.87 14.63
CA PRO A 89 17.22 -13.06 15.49
C PRO A 89 17.45 -11.54 15.36
N PHE A 90 18.70 -11.12 15.19
CA PHE A 90 19.05 -9.71 15.04
C PHE A 90 18.62 -9.15 13.68
N ALA A 91 18.78 -9.93 12.59
CA ALA A 91 18.30 -9.53 11.27
C ALA A 91 16.75 -9.42 11.24
N GLY A 92 16.05 -10.33 11.92
CA GLY A 92 14.62 -10.21 12.17
C GLY A 92 14.27 -8.88 12.85
N PHE A 93 14.90 -8.58 13.98
CA PHE A 93 14.70 -7.30 14.68
C PHE A 93 14.91 -6.08 13.79
N LEU A 94 16.01 -6.05 13.03
CA LEU A 94 16.32 -4.93 12.14
C LEU A 94 15.28 -4.76 11.03
N THR A 95 14.86 -5.85 10.39
CA THR A 95 13.84 -5.80 9.33
C THR A 95 12.49 -5.34 9.87
N GLY A 96 12.10 -5.76 11.08
CA GLY A 96 10.91 -5.26 11.76
C GLY A 96 10.94 -3.74 11.97
N TRP A 97 12.05 -3.20 12.45
CA TRP A 97 12.22 -1.74 12.62
C TRP A 97 12.20 -0.99 11.28
N MET A 98 12.89 -1.51 10.27
CA MET A 98 12.86 -0.93 8.93
C MET A 98 11.46 -0.92 8.34
N TRP A 99 10.66 -1.97 8.58
CA TRP A 99 9.28 -2.05 8.13
C TRP A 99 8.40 -0.97 8.77
N ILE A 100 8.48 -0.79 10.09
CA ILE A 100 7.72 0.24 10.82
C ILE A 100 8.08 1.64 10.30
N LEU A 101 9.36 1.94 10.17
CA LEU A 101 9.83 3.24 9.67
C LEU A 101 9.35 3.47 8.23
N SER A 102 9.53 2.48 7.35
CA SER A 102 9.09 2.56 5.95
C SER A 102 7.59 2.82 5.85
N ASN A 103 6.77 2.13 6.65
CA ASN A 103 5.32 2.34 6.64
C ASN A 103 4.93 3.73 7.18
N THR A 104 5.69 4.26 8.14
CA THR A 104 5.49 5.61 8.67
C THR A 104 5.76 6.68 7.61
N PHE A 105 6.88 6.55 6.88
CA PHE A 105 7.20 7.44 5.76
C PHE A 105 6.21 7.29 4.61
N ALA A 106 5.77 6.07 4.29
CA ALA A 106 4.77 5.83 3.26
C ALA A 106 3.44 6.52 3.60
N GLY A 107 2.96 6.41 4.85
CA GLY A 107 1.76 7.11 5.30
C GLY A 107 1.87 8.63 5.18
N ALA A 108 3.01 9.19 5.60
CA ALA A 108 3.27 10.62 5.45
C ALA A 108 3.32 11.06 3.97
N ALA A 109 3.94 10.29 3.09
CA ALA A 109 4.01 10.56 1.67
C ALA A 109 2.62 10.53 1.01
N VAL A 110 1.77 9.58 1.38
CA VAL A 110 0.38 9.50 0.89
C VAL A 110 -0.43 10.72 1.34
N SER A 111 -0.30 11.12 2.61
CA SER A 111 -0.98 12.31 3.14
C SER A 111 -0.54 13.59 2.43
N LEU A 112 0.77 13.75 2.22
CA LEU A 112 1.31 14.87 1.45
C LEU A 112 0.82 14.86 0.00
N GLY A 113 0.72 13.68 -0.59
CA GLY A 113 0.17 13.53 -1.93
C GLY A 113 -1.27 14.00 -2.04
N PHE A 114 -2.11 13.64 -1.07
CA PHE A 114 -3.48 14.14 -1.01
C PHE A 114 -3.55 15.65 -0.76
N ALA A 115 -2.66 16.18 0.08
CA ALA A 115 -2.56 17.62 0.31
C ALA A 115 -2.28 18.40 -0.98
N TYR A 116 -1.40 17.89 -1.86
CA TYR A 116 -1.15 18.53 -3.16
C TYR A 116 -2.41 18.62 -4.03
N TYR A 117 -3.23 17.56 -4.07
CA TYR A 117 -4.51 17.61 -4.78
C TYR A 117 -5.48 18.63 -4.19
N LEU A 118 -5.55 18.76 -2.85
CA LEU A 118 -6.40 19.75 -2.20
C LEU A 118 -5.93 21.19 -2.47
N THR A 119 -4.61 21.43 -2.48
CA THR A 119 -4.07 22.76 -2.80
C THR A 119 -4.35 23.19 -4.23
N ALA A 120 -4.49 22.26 -5.17
CA ALA A 120 -4.89 22.58 -6.54
C ALA A 120 -6.33 23.13 -6.64
N ILE A 121 -7.19 22.78 -5.68
CA ILE A 121 -8.59 23.24 -5.61
C ILE A 121 -8.71 24.52 -4.75
N SER A 122 -7.94 24.60 -3.65
CA SER A 122 -7.92 25.77 -2.76
C SER A 122 -6.48 26.12 -2.36
N PRO A 123 -5.83 27.07 -3.06
CA PRO A 123 -4.41 27.41 -2.87
C PRO A 123 -4.12 28.25 -1.60
N THR A 124 -5.07 28.35 -0.67
CA THR A 124 -5.00 29.24 0.49
C THR A 124 -4.14 28.71 1.63
N LEU A 125 -3.89 27.40 1.72
CA LEU A 125 -3.12 26.78 2.80
C LEU A 125 -1.87 26.05 2.29
N PRO A 126 -0.77 26.06 3.06
CA PRO A 126 0.43 25.30 2.73
C PRO A 126 0.16 23.78 2.82
N PRO A 127 0.67 22.97 1.87
CA PRO A 127 0.39 21.54 1.78
C PRO A 127 0.84 20.76 3.01
N ASN A 128 1.92 21.20 3.68
CA ASN A 128 2.43 20.56 4.90
C ASN A 128 1.42 20.60 6.05
N VAL A 129 0.66 21.70 6.19
CA VAL A 129 -0.35 21.84 7.24
C VAL A 129 -1.55 20.95 6.95
N ILE A 130 -1.98 20.90 5.69
CA ILE A 130 -3.06 20.00 5.25
C ILE A 130 -2.66 18.53 5.47
N ALA A 131 -1.43 18.16 5.08
CA ALA A 131 -0.92 16.80 5.26
C ALA A 131 -0.82 16.41 6.75
N ALA A 132 -0.33 17.31 7.60
CA ALA A 132 -0.27 17.09 9.05
C ALA A 132 -1.67 16.91 9.64
N PHE A 133 -2.62 17.77 9.25
CA PHE A 133 -4.01 17.66 9.68
C PHE A 133 -4.63 16.32 9.27
N LEU A 134 -4.48 15.93 8.00
CA LEU A 134 -4.98 14.64 7.50
C LEU A 134 -4.38 13.45 8.25
N CYS A 135 -3.07 13.44 8.47
CA CYS A 135 -2.41 12.39 9.26
C CYS A 135 -3.03 12.26 10.66
N ILE A 136 -3.22 13.38 11.35
CA ILE A 136 -3.83 13.40 12.69
C ILE A 136 -5.29 12.91 12.61
N THR A 137 -6.09 13.40 11.66
CA THR A 137 -7.48 12.97 11.48
C THR A 137 -7.56 11.47 11.24
N PHE A 138 -6.80 10.91 10.31
CA PHE A 138 -6.80 9.47 10.03
C PHE A 138 -6.30 8.65 11.23
N THR A 139 -5.33 9.16 11.98
CA THR A 139 -4.84 8.52 13.21
C THR A 139 -5.95 8.46 14.27
N VAL A 140 -6.65 9.57 14.51
CA VAL A 140 -7.78 9.62 15.45
C VAL A 140 -8.91 8.69 15.00
N LEU A 141 -9.26 8.71 13.72
CA LEU A 141 -10.26 7.79 13.15
C LEU A 141 -9.86 6.32 13.33
N ASN A 142 -8.58 6.00 13.18
CA ASN A 142 -8.06 4.66 13.42
C ASN A 142 -8.22 4.24 14.89
N PHE A 143 -7.91 5.15 15.83
CA PHE A 143 -8.13 4.92 17.27
C PHE A 143 -9.61 4.73 17.66
N LEU A 144 -10.53 5.42 16.98
CA LEU A 144 -11.98 5.31 17.23
C LEU A 144 -12.59 4.01 16.69
N GLY A 145 -11.79 3.13 16.05
CA GLY A 145 -12.20 1.77 15.72
C GLY A 145 -13.10 1.68 14.50
N ILE A 146 -12.55 1.84 13.30
CA ILE A 146 -13.26 1.59 12.04
C ILE A 146 -13.46 0.06 11.88
N ARG A 147 -14.61 -0.43 12.34
CA ARG A 147 -14.96 -1.86 12.35
C ARG A 147 -15.50 -2.40 11.01
N GLN A 148 -15.47 -1.61 9.92
CA GLN A 148 -16.03 -1.97 8.60
C GLN A 148 -15.04 -1.80 7.43
N SER A 149 -13.75 -2.14 7.64
CA SER A 149 -12.70 -1.82 6.67
C SER A 149 -12.81 -2.56 5.32
N ALA A 150 -13.23 -3.83 5.30
CA ALA A 150 -13.18 -4.66 4.08
C ALA A 150 -14.13 -4.20 2.97
N LEU A 151 -15.40 -3.94 3.31
CA LEU A 151 -16.42 -3.56 2.31
C LEU A 151 -16.17 -2.14 1.78
N ILE A 152 -15.81 -1.21 2.67
CA ILE A 152 -15.40 0.15 2.30
C ILE A 152 -14.18 0.11 1.40
N ASN A 153 -13.18 -0.71 1.73
CA ASN A 153 -12.00 -0.86 0.90
C ASN A 153 -12.35 -1.38 -0.51
N ASN A 154 -13.16 -2.43 -0.62
CA ASN A 154 -13.55 -2.97 -1.93
C ASN A 154 -14.25 -1.91 -2.82
N ILE A 155 -15.11 -1.08 -2.23
CA ILE A 155 -15.75 0.05 -2.95
C ILE A 155 -14.69 1.06 -3.42
N LEU A 156 -13.79 1.48 -2.52
CA LEU A 156 -12.74 2.45 -2.84
C LEU A 156 -11.81 1.94 -3.95
N VAL A 157 -11.45 0.67 -3.92
CA VAL A 157 -10.58 0.05 -4.94
C VAL A 157 -11.28 -0.01 -6.28
N THR A 158 -12.54 -0.42 -6.30
CA THR A 158 -13.35 -0.46 -7.53
C THR A 158 -13.47 0.94 -8.13
N ALA A 159 -13.74 1.96 -7.31
CA ALA A 159 -13.80 3.34 -7.76
C ALA A 159 -12.45 3.84 -8.32
N LYS A 160 -11.32 3.56 -7.64
CA LYS A 160 -9.98 3.90 -8.13
C LYS A 160 -9.69 3.27 -9.49
N LEU A 161 -10.01 1.99 -9.66
CA LEU A 161 -9.82 1.28 -10.93
C LEU A 161 -10.66 1.89 -12.06
N LEU A 162 -11.93 2.20 -11.79
CA LEU A 162 -12.80 2.88 -12.76
C LEU A 162 -12.24 4.23 -13.21
N ILE A 163 -11.75 5.05 -12.27
CA ILE A 163 -11.14 6.35 -12.58
C ILE A 163 -9.90 6.16 -13.47
N LEU A 164 -9.05 5.19 -13.17
CA LEU A 164 -7.86 4.90 -13.98
C LEU A 164 -8.22 4.39 -15.38
N THR A 165 -9.22 3.50 -15.49
CA THR A 165 -9.69 3.02 -16.79
C THR A 165 -10.25 4.16 -17.64
N LEU A 166 -11.07 5.04 -17.03
CA LEU A 166 -11.61 6.21 -17.72
C LEU A 166 -10.48 7.16 -18.15
N PHE A 167 -9.49 7.39 -17.28
CA PHE A 167 -8.32 8.19 -17.61
C PHE A 167 -7.56 7.64 -18.83
N VAL A 168 -7.37 6.32 -18.91
CA VAL A 168 -6.73 5.68 -20.07
C VAL A 168 -7.57 5.86 -21.33
N ILE A 169 -8.88 5.63 -21.26
CA ILE A 169 -9.78 5.77 -22.43
C ILE A 169 -9.77 7.20 -22.97
N VAL A 170 -9.95 8.19 -22.09
CA VAL A 170 -9.95 9.62 -22.47
C VAL A 170 -8.57 10.06 -22.94
N GLY A 171 -7.52 9.55 -22.28
CA GLY A 171 -6.13 9.81 -22.62
C GLY A 171 -5.80 9.35 -24.03
N VAL A 172 -6.13 8.10 -24.39
CA VAL A 172 -5.95 7.56 -25.75
C VAL A 172 -6.65 8.43 -26.80
N GLY A 173 -7.82 9.00 -26.50
CA GLY A 173 -8.52 9.92 -27.39
C GLY A 173 -7.83 11.27 -27.62
N HIS A 174 -6.88 11.67 -26.77
CA HIS A 174 -6.09 12.90 -26.89
C HIS A 174 -4.65 12.67 -27.37
N ILE A 175 -4.26 11.41 -27.65
CA ILE A 175 -2.97 11.11 -28.29
C ILE A 175 -3.14 11.38 -29.80
N ASN A 176 -3.13 12.66 -30.18
CA ASN A 176 -3.06 13.12 -31.57
C ASN A 176 -2.29 14.44 -31.65
#